data_AF-A0A3B9EF55-F1
#
_entry.id   AF-A0A3B9EF55-F1
#
_cell.length_a   1.000
_cell.length_b   1.000
_cell.length_c   1.000
_cell.angle_alpha   90.00
_cell.angle_beta   90.00
_cell.angle_gamma   90.00
#
_symmetry.space_group_name_H-M   'P 1'
#
loop_
_entity.id
_entity.type
_entity.pdbx_description
1 polymer ?
#
loop_
_entity_poly.entity_id
_entity_poly.type
_entity_poly.pdbx_seq_one_letter_code
_entity_poly.pdbx_strand_id
1 'polypeptide(L)'
;FRSILSGTDGPAVAAGADAQGRFELHVGAAATGQVLTPEIQIGQTATPGPQRLLVVGEGRQAAALLTDGGPSLRLTPGPALDALDGDGRGLIASGRADPGQKIVVRAGGMSAQAVADSRGRWVVPVATASDRAGDIEVDGTVFHYPGPGAPAAHAERAGEGWRITRGLSGSAYQTTWLPD
;
A
#
# COMPACT_ATOMS: atom_id res chain seq x y z
N PHE A 1 -18.46 19.24 -0.31
CA PHE A 1 -17.40 18.85 -1.26
C PHE A 1 -17.74 17.49 -1.82
N ARG A 2 -17.48 17.24 -3.11
CA ARG A 2 -17.70 15.92 -3.73
C ARG A 2 -16.33 15.29 -3.95
N SER A 3 -16.14 14.08 -3.43
CA SER A 3 -14.97 13.25 -3.70
C SER A 3 -15.37 12.25 -4.78
N ILE A 4 -14.57 12.15 -5.83
CA ILE A 4 -14.77 11.15 -6.90
C ILE A 4 -13.59 10.20 -6.83
N LEU A 5 -13.85 8.89 -6.86
CA LEU A 5 -12.81 7.88 -7.05
C LEU A 5 -12.91 7.32 -8.46
N SER A 6 -11.93 7.65 -9.29
CA SER A 6 -11.83 7.16 -10.66
C SER A 6 -10.88 5.97 -10.70
N GLY A 7 -11.35 4.81 -11.17
CA GLY A 7 -10.50 3.69 -11.59
C GLY A 7 -10.08 3.89 -13.05
N THR A 8 -8.88 3.47 -13.44
CA THR A 8 -8.37 3.69 -14.81
C THR A 8 -9.08 2.85 -15.87
N ASP A 9 -9.72 1.73 -15.50
CA ASP A 9 -10.38 0.81 -16.44
C ASP A 9 -11.77 0.30 -15.95
N GLY A 10 -12.37 0.97 -14.96
CA GLY A 10 -13.63 0.54 -14.32
C GLY A 10 -14.60 1.68 -14.01
N PRO A 11 -15.84 1.37 -13.60
CA PRO A 11 -16.81 2.40 -13.24
C PRO A 11 -16.25 3.25 -12.09
N ALA A 12 -16.22 4.57 -12.27
CA ALA A 12 -15.90 5.49 -11.19
C ALA A 12 -16.88 5.27 -10.03
N VAL A 13 -16.35 4.98 -8.84
CA VAL A 13 -17.17 4.83 -7.65
C VAL A 13 -17.25 6.19 -6.98
N ALA A 14 -18.40 6.86 -7.12
CA ALA A 14 -18.62 8.13 -6.45
C ALA A 14 -19.02 7.89 -4.98
N ALA A 15 -18.31 8.51 -4.05
CA ALA A 15 -18.66 8.52 -2.64
C ALA A 15 -18.87 9.96 -2.16
N GLY A 16 -20.02 10.23 -1.54
CA GLY A 16 -20.27 11.52 -0.90
C GLY A 16 -19.50 11.60 0.41
N ALA A 17 -18.75 12.69 0.61
CA ALA A 17 -18.15 12.98 1.91
C ALA A 17 -19.15 13.74 2.80
N ASP A 18 -19.23 13.37 4.08
CA ASP A 18 -20.00 14.08 5.09
C ASP A 18 -19.38 15.45 5.43
N ALA A 19 -20.01 16.20 6.33
CA ALA A 19 -19.54 17.52 6.75
C ALA A 19 -18.18 17.47 7.48
N GLN A 20 -17.71 16.27 7.88
CA GLN A 20 -16.43 16.00 8.51
C GLN A 20 -15.40 15.45 7.50
N GLY A 21 -15.76 15.34 6.21
CA GLY A 21 -14.88 14.80 5.17
C GLY A 21 -14.79 13.28 5.14
N ARG A 22 -15.61 12.57 5.93
CA ARG A 22 -15.66 11.10 5.91
C ARG A 22 -16.54 10.64 4.76
N PHE A 23 -16.13 9.58 4.07
CA PHE A 23 -16.92 9.00 2.99
C PHE A 23 -16.99 7.49 3.18
N GLU A 24 -18.09 6.89 2.75
CA GLU A 24 -18.24 5.44 2.69
C GLU A 24 -18.17 4.98 1.24
N LEU A 25 -17.39 3.92 0.99
CA LEU A 25 -17.20 3.36 -0.33
C LEU A 25 -17.77 1.95 -0.39
N HIS A 26 -18.82 1.77 -1.19
CA HIS A 26 -19.34 0.44 -1.50
C HIS A 26 -18.55 -0.13 -2.69
N VAL A 27 -17.50 -0.89 -2.39
CA VAL A 27 -16.65 -1.52 -3.41
C VAL A 27 -17.37 -2.77 -3.92
N GLY A 28 -18.00 -2.67 -5.10
CA GLY A 28 -18.53 -3.84 -5.81
C GLY A 28 -17.38 -4.74 -6.30
N ALA A 29 -17.68 -6.01 -6.61
CA ALA A 29 -16.69 -6.99 -7.06
C ALA A 29 -15.82 -6.52 -8.25
N ALA A 30 -16.34 -5.60 -9.08
CA ALA A 30 -15.63 -4.99 -10.21
C ALA A 30 -14.55 -3.95 -9.83
N ALA A 31 -14.60 -3.40 -8.61
CA ALA A 31 -13.62 -2.44 -8.10
C ALA A 31 -12.54 -3.09 -7.22
N THR A 32 -12.73 -4.36 -6.84
CA THR A 32 -11.72 -5.18 -6.19
C THR A 32 -10.56 -5.42 -7.16
N GLY A 33 -9.33 -5.13 -6.73
CA GLY A 33 -8.13 -5.19 -7.57
C GLY A 33 -7.74 -3.85 -8.19
N GLN A 34 -8.63 -2.84 -8.20
CA GLN A 34 -8.34 -1.56 -8.84
C GLN A 34 -7.66 -0.56 -7.90
N VAL A 35 -6.78 0.26 -8.45
CA VAL A 35 -6.27 1.47 -7.79
C VAL A 35 -7.22 2.61 -8.03
N LEU A 36 -7.82 3.10 -6.96
CA LEU A 36 -8.75 4.20 -7.00
C LEU A 36 -8.01 5.51 -6.70
N THR A 37 -8.15 6.49 -7.58
CA THR A 37 -7.57 7.82 -7.38
C THR A 37 -8.60 8.72 -6.70
N PRO A 38 -8.37 9.18 -5.45
CA PRO A 38 -9.21 10.20 -4.84
C PRO A 38 -9.01 11.50 -5.61
N GLU A 39 -10.10 12.08 -6.10
CA GLU A 39 -10.09 13.38 -6.76
C GLU A 39 -10.92 14.37 -5.95
N ILE A 40 -10.36 15.54 -5.70
CA ILE A 40 -11.12 16.69 -5.22
C ILE A 40 -11.71 17.39 -6.43
N GLN A 41 -13.04 17.49 -6.47
CA GLN A 41 -13.71 18.24 -7.53
C GLN A 41 -14.04 19.67 -7.05
N ILE A 42 -13.42 20.66 -7.69
CA ILE A 42 -13.73 22.09 -7.50
C ILE A 42 -14.35 22.59 -8.80
N GLY A 43 -15.68 22.72 -8.83
CA GLY A 43 -16.41 23.01 -10.07
C GLY A 43 -16.33 21.83 -11.06
N GLN A 44 -15.76 22.06 -12.24
CA GLN A 44 -15.51 21.01 -13.26
C GLN A 44 -14.06 20.49 -13.24
N THR A 45 -13.20 21.04 -12.38
CA THR A 45 -11.78 20.65 -12.30
C THR A 45 -11.59 19.56 -11.26
N ALA A 46 -10.95 18.46 -11.65
CA ALA A 46 -10.50 17.41 -10.75
C ALA A 46 -9.01 17.60 -10.41
N THR A 47 -8.68 17.62 -9.12
CA THR A 47 -7.30 17.59 -8.64
C THR A 47 -7.03 16.23 -7.99
N PRO A 48 -6.12 15.40 -8.55
CA PRO A 48 -5.77 14.12 -7.95
C PRO A 48 -5.14 14.32 -6.56
N GLY A 49 -5.57 13.52 -5.58
CA GLY A 49 -4.91 13.43 -4.29
C GLY A 49 -3.53 12.78 -4.38
N PRO A 50 -2.64 13.00 -3.38
CA PRO A 50 -1.30 12.43 -3.38
C PRO A 50 -1.27 10.92 -3.06
N GLN A 51 -2.39 10.38 -2.55
CA GLN A 51 -2.52 8.97 -2.18
C GLN A 51 -3.54 8.28 -3.07
N ARG A 52 -3.36 6.99 -3.32
CA ARG A 52 -4.33 6.15 -4.03
C ARG A 52 -4.92 5.11 -3.08
N LEU A 53 -6.21 4.79 -3.21
CA LEU A 53 -6.82 3.74 -2.43
C LEU A 53 -6.78 2.43 -3.21
N LEU A 54 -6.18 1.39 -2.63
CA LEU A 54 -6.24 0.03 -3.14
C LEU A 54 -7.22 -0.79 -2.30
N VAL A 55 -8.11 -1.54 -2.95
CA VAL A 55 -8.95 -2.54 -2.31
C VAL A 55 -8.84 -3.84 -3.09
N VAL A 56 -8.41 -4.93 -2.45
CA VAL A 56 -8.12 -6.23 -3.06
C VAL A 56 -8.75 -7.35 -2.23
N GLY A 57 -8.94 -8.53 -2.82
CA GLY A 57 -9.33 -9.73 -2.09
C GLY A 57 -10.44 -10.56 -2.75
N GLU A 58 -10.22 -11.87 -2.82
CA GLU A 58 -11.24 -12.88 -3.06
C GLU A 58 -11.50 -13.60 -1.73
N GLY A 59 -12.40 -13.05 -0.90
CA GLY A 59 -12.66 -13.54 0.46
C GLY A 59 -12.15 -12.60 1.56
N ARG A 60 -10.85 -12.64 1.90
CA ARG A 60 -10.26 -11.73 2.89
C ARG A 60 -9.83 -10.43 2.21
N GLN A 61 -10.66 -9.39 2.36
CA GLN A 61 -10.39 -8.09 1.74
C GLN A 61 -9.22 -7.38 2.44
N ALA A 62 -8.28 -6.86 1.66
CA ALA A 62 -7.28 -5.92 2.13
C ALA A 62 -7.51 -4.55 1.49
N ALA A 63 -7.39 -3.49 2.29
CA ALA A 63 -7.41 -2.13 1.79
C ALA A 63 -6.17 -1.37 2.25
N ALA A 64 -5.62 -0.52 1.40
CA ALA A 64 -4.44 0.28 1.69
C ALA A 64 -4.49 1.66 1.01
N LEU A 65 -3.91 2.67 1.67
CA LEU A 65 -3.53 3.92 1.01
C LEU A 65 -2.11 3.78 0.49
N LEU A 66 -1.95 3.95 -0.81
CA LEU A 66 -0.69 3.89 -1.51
C LEU A 66 -0.13 5.31 -1.62
N THR A 67 1.12 5.51 -1.18
CA THR A 67 1.78 6.81 -1.20
C THR A 67 2.93 6.79 -2.19
N ASP A 68 2.91 7.69 -3.18
CA ASP A 68 3.98 7.76 -4.17
C ASP A 68 5.30 8.19 -3.51
N GLY A 69 6.33 7.37 -3.67
CA GLY A 69 7.66 7.59 -3.07
C GLY A 69 7.70 7.46 -1.54
N GLY A 70 6.62 6.98 -0.92
CA GLY A 70 6.51 6.84 0.53
C GLY A 70 5.93 5.49 0.95
N PRO A 71 5.79 5.25 2.27
CA PRO A 71 5.19 4.04 2.79
C PRO A 71 3.69 4.00 2.51
N SER A 72 3.21 2.84 2.10
CA SER A 72 1.80 2.52 2.00
C SER A 72 1.22 2.23 3.39
N LEU A 73 -0.06 2.56 3.60
CA LEU A 73 -0.76 2.39 4.86
C LEU A 73 -1.89 1.36 4.69
N ARG A 74 -1.73 0.16 5.25
CA ARG A 74 -2.85 -0.80 5.31
C ARG A 74 -3.93 -0.30 6.27
N LEU A 75 -5.17 -0.29 5.78
CA LEU A 75 -6.38 0.14 6.50
C LEU A 75 -7.13 -1.03 7.15
N THR A 76 -6.94 -2.25 6.66
CA THR A 76 -7.56 -3.47 7.19
C THR A 76 -6.63 -4.23 8.15
N PRO A 77 -7.17 -5.11 9.02
CA PRO A 77 -6.36 -6.05 9.78
C PRO A 77 -5.50 -6.95 8.88
N GLY A 78 -4.34 -7.33 9.37
CA GLY A 78 -3.31 -8.09 8.65
C GLY A 78 -2.14 -8.39 9.57
N PRO A 79 -1.07 -9.00 9.04
CA PRO A 79 0.09 -9.41 9.82
C PRO A 79 0.88 -8.20 10.36
N ALA A 80 1.96 -8.47 11.09
CA ALA A 80 2.84 -7.45 11.67
C ALA A 80 3.48 -6.55 10.60
N LEU A 81 3.80 -7.12 9.43
CA LEU A 81 4.23 -6.38 8.24
C LEU A 81 3.00 -5.98 7.42
N ASP A 82 2.73 -4.70 7.25
CA ASP A 82 1.58 -4.22 6.48
C ASP A 82 1.85 -4.14 4.99
N ALA A 83 2.98 -3.53 4.63
CA ALA A 83 3.38 -3.26 3.27
C ALA A 83 4.90 -3.20 3.13
N LEU A 84 5.38 -3.63 1.97
CA LEU A 84 6.72 -3.35 1.45
C LEU A 84 6.57 -2.49 0.21
N ASP A 85 7.20 -1.31 0.23
CA ASP A 85 7.23 -0.39 -0.90
C ASP A 85 8.66 -0.34 -1.48
N GLY A 86 8.80 -0.56 -2.78
CA GLY A 86 10.09 -0.58 -3.49
C GLY A 86 10.07 0.22 -4.78
N ASP A 87 11.18 0.86 -5.13
CA ASP A 87 11.34 1.70 -6.33
C ASP A 87 12.53 1.26 -7.21
N GLY A 88 13.03 0.04 -7.00
CA GLY A 88 14.26 -0.46 -7.60
C GLY A 88 15.56 -0.09 -6.87
N ARG A 89 15.55 0.90 -5.96
CA ARG A 89 16.76 1.35 -5.23
C ARG A 89 16.82 0.84 -3.80
N GLY A 90 15.66 0.66 -3.17
CA GLY A 90 15.56 0.11 -1.83
C GLY A 90 14.12 -0.23 -1.48
N LEU A 91 13.92 -0.75 -0.28
CA LEU A 91 12.61 -1.07 0.27
C LEU A 91 12.30 -0.19 1.47
N ILE A 92 11.02 0.14 1.65
CA ILE A 92 10.46 0.71 2.88
C ILE A 92 9.47 -0.31 3.41
N ALA A 93 9.72 -0.81 4.62
CA ALA A 93 8.78 -1.68 5.32
C ALA A 93 7.90 -0.83 6.25
N SER A 94 6.61 -1.12 6.28
CA SER A 94 5.67 -0.54 7.24
C SER A 94 4.81 -1.63 7.86
N GLY A 95 4.31 -1.38 9.06
CA GLY A 95 3.54 -2.39 9.77
C GLY A 95 2.88 -1.91 11.05
N ARG A 96 2.46 -2.89 11.85
CA ARG A 96 1.81 -2.70 13.15
C ARG A 96 2.49 -3.48 14.26
N ALA A 97 2.42 -2.95 15.47
CA ALA A 97 2.87 -3.58 16.70
C ALA A 97 2.28 -2.83 17.91
N ASP A 98 2.55 -3.31 19.13
CA ASP A 98 2.11 -2.61 20.33
C ASP A 98 2.76 -1.21 20.42
N PRO A 99 2.04 -0.15 20.84
CA PRO A 99 2.62 1.19 20.97
C PRO A 99 3.90 1.20 21.81
N GLY A 100 4.97 1.81 21.29
CA GLY A 100 6.29 1.83 21.94
C GLY A 100 7.12 0.56 21.78
N GLN A 101 6.60 -0.49 21.14
CA GLN A 101 7.34 -1.71 20.85
C GLN A 101 8.48 -1.40 19.87
N LYS A 102 9.68 -1.93 20.16
CA LYS A 102 10.81 -1.93 19.24
C LYS A 102 10.67 -3.09 18.27
N ILE A 103 10.78 -2.80 16.98
CA ILE A 103 10.66 -3.77 15.88
C ILE A 103 12.02 -3.93 15.23
N VAL A 104 12.41 -5.18 15.00
CA VAL A 104 13.61 -5.50 14.24
C VAL A 104 13.18 -6.11 12.91
N VAL A 105 13.56 -5.44 11.82
CA VAL A 105 13.35 -5.92 10.45
C VAL A 105 14.69 -6.42 9.90
N ARG A 106 14.75 -7.68 9.45
CA ARG A 106 15.95 -8.25 8.82
C ARG A 106 15.71 -8.57 7.35
N ALA A 107 16.68 -8.23 6.51
CA ALA A 107 16.64 -8.51 5.09
C ALA A 107 18.07 -8.54 4.52
N GLY A 108 18.36 -9.50 3.65
CA GLY A 108 19.67 -9.58 3.00
C GLY A 108 20.87 -9.64 3.97
N GLY A 109 20.70 -10.29 5.13
CA GLY A 109 21.73 -10.40 6.17
C GLY A 109 21.93 -9.15 7.04
N MET A 110 21.15 -8.09 6.83
CA MET A 110 21.22 -6.84 7.59
C MET A 110 19.99 -6.65 8.45
N SER A 111 20.08 -5.76 9.44
CA SER A 111 18.95 -5.42 10.33
C SER A 111 18.70 -3.92 10.37
N ALA A 112 17.43 -3.54 10.39
CA ALA A 112 16.94 -2.20 10.62
C ALA A 112 15.98 -2.21 11.82
N GLN A 113 15.85 -1.06 12.49
CA GLN A 113 15.03 -0.95 13.70
C GLN A 113 14.05 0.21 13.59
N ALA A 114 12.84 0.01 14.11
CA ALA A 114 11.84 1.05 14.30
C ALA A 114 11.17 0.91 15.67
N VAL A 115 10.43 1.95 16.06
CA VAL A 115 9.56 1.93 17.23
C VAL A 115 8.15 2.22 16.78
N ALA A 116 7.19 1.41 17.22
CA ALA A 116 5.79 1.66 16.94
C ALA A 116 5.31 2.94 17.64
N ASP A 117 4.62 3.78 16.90
CA ASP A 117 4.08 5.03 17.40
C ASP A 117 2.89 4.82 18.36
N SER A 118 2.30 5.91 18.85
CA SER A 118 1.12 5.88 19.73
C SER A 118 -0.11 5.18 19.12
N ARG A 119 -0.15 4.99 17.81
CA ARG A 119 -1.21 4.28 17.08
C ARG A 119 -0.82 2.84 16.74
N GLY A 120 0.32 2.37 17.24
CA GLY A 120 0.85 1.04 16.96
C GLY A 120 1.34 0.89 15.52
N ARG A 121 1.75 1.98 14.84
CA ARG A 121 2.26 1.96 13.47
C ARG A 121 3.78 2.13 13.47
N TRP A 122 4.47 1.43 12.60
CA TRP A 122 5.91 1.61 12.39
C TRP A 122 6.26 1.67 10.91
N VAL A 123 7.36 2.35 10.60
CA VAL A 123 7.94 2.46 9.26
C VAL A 123 9.47 2.40 9.41
N VAL A 124 10.14 1.65 8.54
CA VAL A 124 11.61 1.59 8.51
C VAL A 124 12.13 1.44 7.08
N PRO A 125 13.11 2.24 6.65
CA PRO A 125 13.86 1.98 5.43
C PRO A 125 14.70 0.71 5.58
N VAL A 126 14.65 -0.17 4.60
CA VAL A 126 15.44 -1.40 4.51
C VAL A 126 16.49 -1.20 3.43
N ALA A 127 17.42 -0.27 3.68
CA ALA A 127 18.32 0.32 2.67
C ALA A 127 19.25 -0.68 1.96
N THR A 128 19.51 -1.85 2.56
CA THR A 128 20.38 -2.88 1.99
C THR A 128 19.61 -3.98 1.25
N ALA A 129 18.28 -3.99 1.35
CA ALA A 129 17.47 -4.89 0.57
C ALA A 129 17.32 -4.33 -0.84
N SER A 130 17.69 -5.14 -1.84
CA SER A 130 17.29 -4.85 -3.21
C SER A 130 15.79 -5.01 -3.36
N ASP A 131 15.18 -4.26 -4.28
CA ASP A 131 13.81 -4.50 -4.72
C ASP A 131 13.73 -5.72 -5.66
N ARG A 132 14.14 -6.88 -5.15
CA ARG A 132 14.05 -8.19 -5.79
C ARG A 132 13.36 -9.15 -4.83
N ALA A 133 12.93 -10.29 -5.34
CA ALA A 133 12.39 -11.33 -4.48
C ALA A 133 13.39 -11.71 -3.37
N GLY A 134 12.89 -11.92 -2.16
CA GLY A 134 13.72 -12.25 -1.00
C GLY A 134 12.93 -12.29 0.30
N ASP A 135 13.61 -12.72 1.36
CA ASP A 135 12.99 -12.87 2.67
C ASP A 135 13.13 -11.59 3.50
N ILE A 136 12.02 -11.19 4.12
CA ILE A 136 11.93 -10.09 5.06
C ILE A 136 11.45 -10.67 6.38
N GLU A 137 12.28 -10.64 7.42
CA GLU A 137 11.92 -11.09 8.76
C GLU A 137 11.49 -9.88 9.60
N VAL A 138 10.34 -9.96 10.24
CA VAL A 138 9.85 -8.97 11.21
C VAL A 138 9.56 -9.67 12.52
N ASP A 139 10.31 -9.33 13.58
CA ASP A 139 10.18 -9.91 14.92
C ASP A 139 10.10 -11.46 14.91
N GLY A 140 10.93 -12.10 14.07
CA GLY A 140 11.00 -13.56 13.94
C GLY A 140 9.99 -14.18 12.96
N THR A 141 9.05 -13.41 12.42
CA THR A 141 8.14 -13.88 11.36
C THR A 141 8.76 -13.59 9.99
N VAL A 142 8.91 -14.61 9.15
CA VAL A 142 9.48 -14.47 7.80
C VAL A 142 8.37 -14.25 6.76
N PHE A 143 8.56 -13.23 5.93
CA PHE A 143 7.71 -12.87 4.79
C PHE A 143 8.51 -13.04 3.50
N HIS A 144 7.97 -13.80 2.55
CA HIS A 144 8.59 -14.04 1.24
C HIS A 144 8.15 -12.95 0.26
N TYR A 145 8.91 -11.86 0.20
CA TYR A 145 8.64 -10.76 -0.73
C TYR A 145 8.84 -11.27 -2.18
N PRO A 146 7.84 -11.16 -3.07
CA PRO A 146 7.93 -11.69 -4.44
C PRO A 146 8.75 -10.80 -5.39
N GLY A 147 9.19 -9.62 -4.95
CA GLY A 147 9.82 -8.64 -5.82
C GLY A 147 8.82 -7.84 -6.67
N PRO A 148 9.33 -6.92 -7.51
CA PRO A 148 8.52 -6.07 -8.37
C PRO A 148 7.82 -6.86 -9.47
N GLY A 149 6.63 -6.39 -9.86
CA GLY A 149 5.88 -6.84 -11.03
C GLY A 149 5.97 -5.85 -12.19
N ALA A 150 5.38 -6.20 -13.33
CA ALA A 150 5.21 -5.25 -14.41
C ALA A 150 4.26 -4.11 -13.98
N PRO A 151 4.50 -2.85 -14.39
CA PRO A 151 3.56 -1.77 -14.12
C PRO A 151 2.16 -2.10 -14.62
N ALA A 152 1.16 -1.98 -13.73
CA ALA A 152 -0.23 -2.32 -14.03
C ALA A 152 -1.20 -1.41 -13.25
N ALA A 153 -2.40 -1.24 -13.81
CA ALA A 153 -3.50 -0.52 -13.18
C ALA A 153 -4.19 -1.31 -12.05
N HIS A 154 -3.97 -2.63 -12.02
CA HIS A 154 -4.59 -3.54 -11.07
C HIS A 154 -3.54 -4.26 -10.24
N ALA A 155 -3.94 -4.64 -9.02
CA ALA A 155 -3.13 -5.50 -8.17
C ALA A 155 -3.32 -6.96 -8.57
N GLU A 156 -2.27 -7.75 -8.41
CA GLU A 156 -2.22 -9.18 -8.71
C GLU A 156 -1.84 -9.98 -7.47
N ARG A 157 -2.17 -11.28 -7.44
CA ARG A 157 -1.61 -12.19 -6.43
C ARG A 157 -0.14 -12.44 -6.74
N ALA A 158 0.70 -12.33 -5.73
CA ALA A 158 2.12 -12.60 -5.83
C ALA A 158 2.65 -13.14 -4.50
N GLY A 159 3.06 -14.41 -4.50
CA GLY A 159 3.36 -15.14 -3.26
C GLY A 159 2.14 -15.15 -2.31
N GLU A 160 2.42 -15.03 -1.03
CA GLU A 160 1.42 -14.94 0.05
C GLU A 160 0.94 -13.49 0.25
N GLY A 161 0.40 -12.88 -0.81
CA GLY A 161 -0.10 -11.51 -0.75
C GLY A 161 -0.51 -10.90 -2.08
N TRP A 162 -0.75 -9.59 -2.05
CA TRP A 162 -1.13 -8.78 -3.20
C TRP A 162 -0.01 -7.83 -3.57
N ARG A 163 0.32 -7.76 -4.86
CA ARG A 163 1.32 -6.83 -5.40
C ARG A 163 0.66 -5.84 -6.34
N ILE A 164 1.16 -4.62 -6.34
CA ILE A 164 0.93 -3.69 -7.43
C ILE A 164 2.17 -2.87 -7.75
N THR A 165 2.53 -2.80 -9.03
CA THR A 165 3.56 -1.88 -9.52
C THR A 165 2.89 -0.72 -10.25
N ARG A 166 3.12 0.50 -9.78
CA ARG A 166 2.60 1.73 -10.39
C ARG A 166 3.73 2.46 -11.11
N GLY A 167 3.45 2.98 -12.30
CA GLY A 167 4.30 3.98 -12.93
C GLY A 167 4.11 5.33 -12.26
N LEU A 168 5.22 6.02 -11.96
CA LEU A 168 5.22 7.38 -11.44
C LEU A 168 5.49 8.34 -12.62
N SER A 169 6.58 9.11 -12.57
CA SER A 169 7.01 9.98 -13.67
C SER A 169 8.16 9.35 -14.46
N GLY A 170 8.11 9.46 -15.80
CA GLY A 170 9.17 8.94 -16.66
C GLY A 170 9.31 7.42 -16.54
N SER A 171 10.52 6.92 -16.28
CA SER A 171 10.79 5.50 -16.04
C SER A 171 10.70 5.08 -14.57
N ALA A 172 10.31 5.99 -13.67
CA ALA A 172 10.18 5.68 -12.26
C ALA A 172 8.94 4.83 -12.02
N TYR A 173 9.07 3.82 -11.16
CA TYR A 173 7.99 2.96 -10.71
C TYR A 173 8.05 2.80 -9.20
N GLN A 174 6.93 2.39 -8.61
CA GLN A 174 6.88 1.94 -7.23
C GLN A 174 6.04 0.67 -7.15
N THR A 175 6.61 -0.37 -6.57
CA THR A 175 5.92 -1.60 -6.20
C THR A 175 5.46 -1.48 -4.76
N THR A 176 4.20 -1.82 -4.49
CA THR A 176 3.69 -2.09 -3.14
C THR A 176 3.30 -3.57 -3.07
N TRP A 177 3.80 -4.28 -2.07
CA TRP A 177 3.35 -5.64 -1.75
C TRP A 177 2.72 -5.68 -0.36
N LEU A 178 1.54 -6.29 -0.27
CA LEU A 178 0.69 -6.43 0.90
C LEU A 178 0.61 -7.92 1.26
N PRO A 179 1.31 -8.41 2.30
CA PRO A 179 1.20 -9.81 2.74
C PRO A 179 -0.20 -10.17 3.25
N ASP A 180 -0.60 -11.43 3.12
CA ASP A 180 -1.86 -11.96 3.66
C ASP A 180 -1.89 -12.00 5.19
#